data_AF-A0A921E754-F1
#
_entry.id   AF-A0A921E754-F1
#
_cell.length_a   1.000
_cell.length_b   1.000
_cell.length_c   1.000
_cell.angle_alpha   90.00
_cell.angle_beta   90.00
_cell.angle_gamma   90.00
#
_symmetry.space_group_name_H-M   'P 1'
#
loop_
_entity.id
_entity.type
_entity.pdbx_description
1 polymer ?
#
loop_
_entity_poly.entity_id
_entity_poly.type
_entity_poly.pdbx_seq_one_letter_code
_entity_poly.pdbx_strand_id
1 'polypeptide(L)'
;MKKSLLAMAAFAACAMSANAIDYYAIGGSIGWNLQDPSGHFEETGTPGVYELKYNGTFLGDFKINDGTWSNDAANFGSNGSALVVGEPYYYGVGGSTGNIAIDGGSVLNPTLTLNTNDGTLTIVGETQEIDYSYGIHGWIFTGDPETWETNEMVESDGNWVVTADIVPGEFGIKVMDHNSGQQVADPEGSNWYWSPTGETTADASLAVVKQSGSNGVNWTSSLEGSYTFSFNLDAMTLIIASPSAWNDITADENATFAIYTIDGNLVKAAANMSDVENLENGMYIVNGQKLMICK
;
A
#
# COMPACT_ATOMS: atom_id res chain seq x y z
N MET A 1 64.23 -31.47 38.75
CA MET A 1 63.91 -31.78 37.34
C MET A 1 62.51 -32.37 37.28
N LYS A 2 61.58 -31.61 36.70
CA LYS A 2 60.17 -31.96 36.55
C LYS A 2 60.03 -33.04 35.47
N LYS A 3 59.30 -34.12 35.74
CA LYS A 3 58.83 -35.06 34.71
C LYS A 3 57.31 -35.02 34.72
N SER A 4 56.77 -34.12 33.91
CA SER A 4 55.35 -34.02 33.57
C SER A 4 55.02 -35.12 32.56
N LEU A 5 54.13 -36.04 32.94
CA LEU A 5 53.47 -36.94 32.00
C LEU A 5 52.51 -36.10 31.15
N LEU A 6 52.73 -36.11 29.84
CA LEU A 6 51.87 -35.49 28.84
C LEU A 6 50.64 -36.39 28.63
N ALA A 7 49.50 -36.01 29.19
CA ALA A 7 48.20 -36.58 28.81
C ALA A 7 47.71 -35.81 27.58
N MET A 8 47.85 -36.42 26.41
CA MET A 8 47.33 -35.89 25.16
C MET A 8 45.82 -36.17 25.12
N ALA A 9 45.02 -35.27 25.69
CA ALA A 9 43.57 -35.27 25.50
C ALA A 9 43.29 -34.77 24.09
N ALA A 10 43.00 -35.69 23.17
CA ALA A 10 42.36 -35.37 21.91
C ALA A 10 40.96 -34.83 22.22
N PHE A 11 40.82 -33.52 22.32
CA PHE A 11 39.54 -32.85 22.19
C PHE A 11 39.08 -33.07 20.76
N ALA A 12 38.24 -34.09 20.56
CA ALA A 12 37.41 -34.18 19.37
C ALA A 12 36.54 -32.92 19.37
N ALA A 13 36.91 -31.93 18.55
CA ALA A 13 36.01 -30.88 18.15
C ALA A 13 34.88 -31.56 17.37
N CYS A 14 33.82 -31.95 18.06
CA CYS A 14 32.52 -32.07 17.44
C CYS A 14 32.16 -30.66 17.01
N ALA A 15 32.56 -30.29 15.78
CA ALA A 15 31.88 -29.24 15.05
C ALA A 15 30.43 -29.71 14.93
N MET A 16 29.60 -29.27 15.86
CA MET A 16 28.18 -29.22 15.59
C MET A 16 28.06 -28.32 14.38
N SER A 17 27.75 -28.88 13.22
CA SER A 17 27.16 -28.12 12.14
C SER A 17 25.85 -27.58 12.69
N ALA A 18 25.90 -26.40 13.32
CA ALA A 18 24.71 -25.59 13.44
C ALA A 18 24.22 -25.42 12.00
N ASN A 19 23.01 -25.89 11.71
CA ASN A 19 22.41 -25.56 10.43
C ASN A 19 22.39 -24.03 10.37
N ALA A 20 23.02 -23.46 9.34
CA ALA A 20 22.95 -22.02 9.12
C ALA A 20 21.46 -21.67 9.03
N ILE A 21 21.02 -20.73 9.86
CA ILE A 21 19.67 -20.21 9.79
C ILE A 21 19.65 -19.30 8.57
N ASP A 22 18.77 -19.59 7.62
CA ASP A 22 18.47 -18.66 6.53
C ASP A 22 17.64 -17.52 7.08
N TYR A 23 17.94 -16.28 6.69
CA TYR A 23 17.13 -15.12 7.07
C TYR A 23 16.51 -14.49 5.83
N TYR A 24 15.29 -13.98 5.97
CA TYR A 24 14.53 -13.35 4.89
C TYR A 24 13.92 -12.02 5.34
N ALA A 25 14.13 -10.96 4.57
CA ALA A 25 13.35 -9.74 4.68
C ALA A 25 11.97 -9.95 4.02
N ILE A 26 10.91 -9.59 4.73
CA ILE A 26 9.52 -9.76 4.28
C ILE A 26 8.72 -8.49 4.59
N GLY A 27 7.80 -8.11 3.72
CA GLY A 27 7.02 -6.88 3.87
C GLY A 27 6.95 -6.10 2.57
N GLY A 28 6.83 -4.77 2.65
CA GLY A 28 6.54 -3.86 1.53
C GLY A 28 7.09 -4.30 0.17
N SER A 29 8.40 -4.17 -0.05
CA SER A 29 9.05 -4.47 -1.35
C SER A 29 9.14 -5.93 -1.79
N ILE A 30 8.87 -6.89 -0.90
CA ILE A 30 9.15 -8.33 -1.13
C ILE A 30 7.87 -9.16 -0.91
N GLY A 31 6.77 -8.52 -0.54
CA GLY A 31 5.57 -9.16 -0.03
C GLY A 31 5.80 -9.83 1.32
N TRP A 32 4.71 -10.22 1.98
CA TRP A 32 4.74 -10.99 3.24
C TRP A 32 5.00 -12.49 3.02
N ASN A 33 5.76 -12.85 1.98
CA ASN A 33 6.14 -14.22 1.65
C ASN A 33 7.38 -14.63 2.43
N LEU A 34 7.27 -15.67 3.26
CA LEU A 34 8.30 -16.03 4.25
C LEU A 34 9.63 -16.44 3.64
N GLN A 35 9.63 -16.97 2.42
CA GLN A 35 10.81 -17.55 1.79
C GLN A 35 11.04 -16.97 0.39
N ASP A 36 10.65 -15.72 0.18
CA ASP A 36 10.89 -15.07 -1.11
C ASP A 36 12.40 -14.94 -1.36
N PRO A 37 12.93 -15.50 -2.47
CA PRO A 37 14.35 -15.42 -2.77
C PRO A 37 14.88 -13.98 -2.88
N SER A 38 14.05 -13.00 -3.24
CA SER A 38 14.44 -11.59 -3.30
C SER A 38 14.68 -10.97 -1.93
N GLY A 39 14.21 -11.60 -0.85
CA GLY A 39 14.45 -11.18 0.53
C GLY A 39 15.53 -11.97 1.26
N HIS A 40 16.14 -12.97 0.62
CA HIS A 40 17.12 -13.84 1.28
C HIS A 40 18.41 -13.08 1.62
N PHE A 41 18.84 -13.24 2.88
CA PHE A 41 20.12 -12.74 3.36
C PHE A 41 21.19 -13.83 3.24
N GLU A 42 22.31 -13.47 2.64
CA GLU A 42 23.47 -14.36 2.50
C GLU A 42 24.45 -14.12 3.65
N GLU A 43 24.90 -15.19 4.32
CA GLU A 43 25.93 -15.03 5.36
C GLU A 43 27.23 -14.52 4.74
N THR A 44 27.79 -13.49 5.35
CA THR A 44 29.08 -12.94 4.92
C THR A 44 30.23 -13.87 5.34
N GLY A 45 31.47 -13.48 5.09
CA GLY A 45 32.64 -14.17 5.65
C GLY A 45 32.75 -14.11 7.19
N THR A 46 31.86 -13.36 7.86
CA THR A 46 31.82 -13.22 9.32
C THR A 46 30.57 -13.93 9.87
N PRO A 47 30.73 -14.95 10.72
CA PRO A 47 29.59 -15.67 11.29
C PRO A 47 28.60 -14.75 12.02
N GLY A 48 27.30 -14.93 11.75
CA GLY A 48 26.24 -14.10 12.34
C GLY A 48 26.08 -12.71 11.72
N VAL A 49 26.76 -12.43 10.60
CA VAL A 49 26.56 -11.21 9.81
C VAL A 49 26.13 -11.61 8.41
N TYR A 50 24.97 -11.11 8.00
CA TYR A 50 24.33 -11.47 6.74
C TYR A 50 24.03 -10.22 5.91
N GLU A 51 24.02 -10.38 4.60
CA GLU A 51 23.84 -9.30 3.64
C GLU A 51 22.73 -9.64 2.63
N LEU A 52 21.80 -8.71 2.42
CA LEU A 52 20.83 -8.72 1.33
C LEU A 52 21.15 -7.55 0.40
N LYS A 53 21.42 -7.84 -0.87
CA LYS A 53 21.52 -6.84 -1.94
C LYS A 53 20.23 -6.81 -2.71
N TYR A 54 19.41 -5.81 -2.45
CA TYR A 54 18.14 -5.66 -3.14
C TYR A 54 18.33 -4.85 -4.43
N ASN A 55 17.75 -5.33 -5.53
CA ASN A 55 17.77 -4.64 -6.82
C ASN A 55 16.36 -4.07 -7.08
N GLY A 56 16.26 -2.75 -7.10
CA GLY A 56 14.99 -2.02 -7.11
C GLY A 56 14.86 -1.06 -5.93
N THR A 57 13.67 -0.51 -5.75
CA THR A 57 13.36 0.37 -4.62
C THR A 57 12.87 -0.45 -3.44
N PHE A 58 13.63 -0.41 -2.33
CA PHE A 58 13.22 -1.00 -1.06
C PHE A 58 12.40 0.02 -0.28
N LEU A 59 11.16 -0.31 0.04
CA LEU A 59 10.13 0.59 0.53
C LEU A 59 9.10 -0.18 1.35
N GLY A 60 8.34 0.58 2.15
CA GLY A 60 7.30 0.05 3.01
C GLY A 60 7.83 -0.65 4.27
N ASP A 61 6.89 -1.04 5.13
CA ASP A 61 7.18 -1.68 6.41
C ASP A 61 7.58 -3.15 6.21
N PHE A 62 8.53 -3.64 7.01
CA PHE A 62 9.04 -5.01 6.88
C PHE A 62 9.42 -5.67 8.22
N LYS A 63 9.61 -6.98 8.19
CA LYS A 63 10.23 -7.79 9.25
C LYS A 63 11.32 -8.68 8.66
N ILE A 64 12.09 -9.32 9.51
CA ILE A 64 13.03 -10.38 9.12
C ILE A 64 12.63 -11.67 9.83
N ASN A 65 12.61 -12.81 9.15
CA ASN A 65 12.42 -14.10 9.79
C ASN A 65 13.30 -15.23 9.22
N ASP A 66 13.19 -16.44 9.75
CA ASP A 66 13.95 -17.61 9.30
C ASP A 66 13.25 -18.46 8.23
N GLY A 67 12.35 -17.87 7.45
CA GLY A 67 11.45 -18.62 6.58
C GLY A 67 10.22 -19.16 7.29
N THR A 68 10.05 -18.87 8.59
CA THR A 68 8.90 -19.27 9.40
C THR A 68 8.47 -18.16 10.36
N TRP A 69 7.22 -18.24 10.87
CA TRP A 69 6.78 -17.40 11.99
C TRP A 69 6.97 -18.07 13.36
N SER A 70 7.31 -19.37 13.39
CA SER A 70 7.32 -20.18 14.61
C SER A 70 8.57 -20.02 15.46
N ASN A 71 9.65 -19.46 14.89
CA ASN A 71 10.90 -19.24 15.59
C ASN A 71 11.01 -17.79 16.08
N ASP A 72 10.52 -17.54 17.30
CA ASP A 72 10.59 -16.20 17.90
C ASP A 72 12.03 -15.66 18.02
N ALA A 73 13.02 -16.53 18.21
CA ALA A 73 14.43 -16.13 18.32
C ALA A 73 15.02 -15.65 17.00
N ALA A 74 14.36 -15.95 15.88
CA ALA A 74 14.73 -15.53 14.55
C ALA A 74 13.63 -14.70 13.90
N ASN A 75 12.78 -14.02 14.68
CA ASN A 75 11.74 -13.12 14.20
C ASN A 75 12.07 -11.70 14.65
N PHE A 76 12.51 -10.85 13.74
CA PHE A 76 13.00 -9.51 14.04
C PHE A 76 12.05 -8.44 13.51
N GLY A 77 11.80 -7.43 14.34
CA GLY A 77 10.92 -6.33 13.98
C GLY A 77 11.25 -5.04 14.71
N SER A 78 10.26 -4.17 14.84
CA SER A 78 10.44 -2.82 15.35
C SER A 78 10.87 -2.77 16.81
N ASN A 79 11.72 -1.79 17.14
CA ASN A 79 11.99 -1.33 18.50
C ASN A 79 11.12 -0.13 18.93
N GLY A 80 10.19 0.32 18.08
CA GLY A 80 9.33 1.48 18.30
C GLY A 80 9.79 2.78 17.63
N SER A 81 10.98 2.81 17.03
CA SER A 81 11.43 3.91 16.16
C SER A 81 11.56 3.47 14.70
N ALA A 82 11.61 4.45 13.79
CA ALA A 82 11.98 4.23 12.41
C ALA A 82 13.50 3.95 12.29
N LEU A 83 13.87 3.19 11.27
CA LEU A 83 15.25 2.90 10.88
C LEU A 83 15.78 4.05 10.03
N VAL A 84 16.94 4.61 10.40
CA VAL A 84 17.59 5.70 9.66
C VAL A 84 18.65 5.13 8.73
N VAL A 85 18.62 5.53 7.44
CA VAL A 85 19.58 5.06 6.43
C VAL A 85 21.01 5.42 6.82
N GLY A 86 21.92 4.44 6.75
CA GLY A 86 23.33 4.59 7.10
C GLY A 86 23.65 4.38 8.58
N GLU A 87 22.66 4.29 9.46
CA GLU A 87 22.85 4.14 10.90
C GLU A 87 22.46 2.74 11.39
N PRO A 88 23.12 2.18 12.43
CA PRO A 88 22.69 0.94 13.04
C PRO A 88 21.32 1.06 13.71
N TYR A 89 20.39 0.18 13.34
CA TYR A 89 19.08 0.02 13.94
C TYR A 89 19.03 -1.21 14.84
N TYR A 90 18.79 -1.02 16.13
CA TYR A 90 18.66 -2.12 17.09
C TYR A 90 17.25 -2.72 16.99
N TYR A 91 17.10 -3.89 16.37
CA TYR A 91 15.79 -4.49 16.17
C TYR A 91 15.21 -5.13 17.46
N GLY A 92 13.89 -5.23 17.51
CA GLY A 92 13.20 -6.07 18.48
C GLY A 92 13.22 -7.53 18.04
N VAL A 93 13.07 -8.46 18.99
CA VAL A 93 13.03 -9.92 18.75
C VAL A 93 11.68 -10.48 19.24
N GLY A 94 11.08 -11.37 18.45
CA GLY A 94 9.84 -12.09 18.74
C GLY A 94 8.65 -11.70 17.86
N GLY A 95 7.68 -12.60 17.75
CA GLY A 95 6.48 -12.39 16.92
C GLY A 95 5.61 -11.19 17.32
N SER A 96 5.68 -10.74 18.57
CA SER A 96 4.90 -9.61 19.06
C SER A 96 5.44 -8.23 18.67
N THR A 97 6.64 -8.15 18.08
CA THR A 97 7.18 -6.86 17.62
C THR A 97 6.38 -6.36 16.41
N GLY A 98 6.20 -5.04 16.32
CA GLY A 98 5.68 -4.40 15.11
C GLY A 98 6.62 -4.51 13.91
N ASN A 99 6.24 -3.88 12.80
CA ASN A 99 7.04 -3.84 11.59
C ASN A 99 8.07 -2.71 11.64
N ILE A 100 9.24 -2.94 11.07
CA ILE A 100 10.30 -1.93 10.90
C ILE A 100 9.87 -0.98 9.78
N ALA A 101 9.79 0.30 10.10
CA ALA A 101 9.62 1.38 9.13
C ALA A 101 10.96 2.03 8.81
N ILE A 102 11.15 2.55 7.59
CA ILE A 102 12.36 3.27 7.16
C ILE A 102 12.07 4.77 7.20
N ASP A 103 12.93 5.55 7.86
CA ASP A 103 12.89 7.00 7.86
C ASP A 103 13.22 7.53 6.45
N GLY A 104 12.36 8.40 5.92
CA GLY A 104 12.39 8.81 4.51
C GLY A 104 11.74 7.83 3.52
N GLY A 105 11.21 6.70 3.99
CA GLY A 105 10.23 5.87 3.29
C GLY A 105 10.75 4.92 2.19
N SER A 106 11.83 5.27 1.47
CA SER A 106 12.38 4.39 0.43
C SER A 106 13.89 4.53 0.23
N VAL A 107 14.51 3.43 -0.20
CA VAL A 107 15.94 3.36 -0.54
C VAL A 107 16.11 2.60 -1.85
N LEU A 108 16.77 3.21 -2.84
CA LEU A 108 17.07 2.58 -4.12
C LEU A 108 18.32 1.70 -4.02
N ASN A 109 18.21 0.49 -4.58
CA ASN A 109 19.25 -0.52 -4.67
C ASN A 109 20.04 -0.72 -3.36
N PRO A 110 19.37 -0.89 -2.21
CA PRO A 110 20.07 -0.91 -0.94
C PRO A 110 20.82 -2.20 -0.71
N THR A 111 21.81 -2.10 0.16
CA THR A 111 22.39 -3.23 0.87
C THR A 111 21.89 -3.19 2.30
N LEU A 112 21.22 -4.27 2.73
CA LEU A 112 20.82 -4.49 4.10
C LEU A 112 21.83 -5.41 4.77
N THR A 113 22.33 -5.03 5.94
CA THR A 113 23.25 -5.84 6.75
C THR A 113 22.60 -6.20 8.08
N LEU A 114 22.27 -7.47 8.25
CA LEU A 114 21.78 -8.04 9.49
C LEU A 114 22.97 -8.57 10.31
N ASN A 115 23.12 -8.08 11.53
CA ASN A 115 24.11 -8.57 12.48
C ASN A 115 23.39 -9.17 13.69
N THR A 116 23.41 -10.49 13.81
CA THR A 116 22.77 -11.24 14.90
C THR A 116 23.61 -11.30 16.16
N ASN A 117 24.90 -10.98 16.07
CA ASN A 117 25.78 -10.88 17.24
C ASN A 117 25.50 -9.59 18.04
N ASP A 118 25.28 -8.48 17.33
CA ASP A 118 25.09 -7.16 17.94
C ASP A 118 23.61 -6.74 18.06
N GLY A 119 22.69 -7.49 17.44
CA GLY A 119 21.27 -7.16 17.49
C GLY A 119 20.89 -5.99 16.57
N THR A 120 21.63 -5.79 15.47
CA THR A 120 21.47 -4.60 14.61
C THR A 120 21.17 -4.93 13.16
N LEU A 121 20.39 -4.06 12.53
CA LEU A 121 20.19 -3.98 11.07
C LEU A 121 20.74 -2.64 10.59
N THR A 122 21.42 -2.62 9.44
CA THR A 122 21.79 -1.36 8.75
C THR A 122 21.28 -1.43 7.32
N ILE A 123 20.73 -0.32 6.81
CA ILE A 123 20.44 -0.16 5.38
C ILE A 123 21.34 0.93 4.83
N VAL A 124 21.97 0.69 3.68
CA VAL A 124 22.75 1.69 2.95
C VAL A 124 22.27 1.71 1.50
N GLY A 125 22.02 2.89 0.95
CA GLY A 125 21.63 3.11 -0.43
C GLY A 125 21.25 4.57 -0.65
N GLU A 126 20.73 4.86 -1.83
CA GLU A 126 20.28 6.22 -2.17
C GLU A 126 18.81 6.38 -1.75
N THR A 127 18.53 7.30 -0.82
CA THR A 127 17.15 7.68 -0.49
C THR A 127 16.50 8.34 -1.70
N GLN A 128 15.30 7.92 -2.07
CA GLN A 128 14.53 8.56 -3.12
C GLN A 128 13.28 9.23 -2.55
N GLU A 129 12.89 10.36 -3.15
CA GLU A 129 11.52 10.83 -2.99
C GLU A 129 10.60 9.80 -3.64
N ILE A 130 9.61 9.34 -2.88
CA ILE A 130 8.59 8.44 -3.38
C ILE A 130 7.62 9.26 -4.21
N ASP A 131 7.37 8.83 -5.44
CA ASP A 131 6.26 9.33 -6.23
C ASP A 131 5.02 8.55 -5.81
N TYR A 132 4.01 9.21 -5.27
CA TYR A 132 2.88 8.54 -4.64
C TYR A 132 1.70 8.44 -5.58
N SER A 133 1.09 7.27 -5.65
CA SER A 133 -0.24 7.07 -6.24
C SER A 133 -1.19 6.40 -5.25
N TYR A 134 -2.47 6.39 -5.60
CA TYR A 134 -3.52 5.80 -4.79
C TYR A 134 -4.26 4.76 -5.61
N GLY A 135 -4.84 3.76 -4.95
CA GLY A 135 -5.61 2.73 -5.61
C GLY A 135 -6.79 2.29 -4.77
N ILE A 136 -7.90 1.93 -5.41
CA ILE A 136 -8.92 1.15 -4.72
C ILE A 136 -8.38 -0.26 -4.58
N HIS A 137 -8.26 -0.75 -3.34
CA HIS A 137 -7.80 -2.09 -3.05
C HIS A 137 -8.88 -2.86 -2.29
N GLY A 138 -9.28 -4.00 -2.81
CA GLY A 138 -10.44 -4.72 -2.31
C GLY A 138 -10.67 -6.04 -3.03
N TRP A 139 -11.55 -6.85 -2.47
CA TRP A 139 -12.12 -8.00 -3.16
C TRP A 139 -13.43 -7.65 -3.88
N ILE A 140 -13.78 -6.37 -3.94
CA ILE A 140 -14.88 -5.86 -4.80
C ILE A 140 -14.64 -6.08 -6.29
N PHE A 141 -13.41 -6.42 -6.72
CA PHE A 141 -13.10 -6.70 -8.13
C PHE A 141 -13.25 -8.18 -8.50
N THR A 142 -13.13 -9.07 -7.51
CA THR A 142 -13.07 -10.52 -7.69
C THR A 142 -14.32 -11.22 -7.14
N GLY A 143 -14.95 -10.65 -6.10
CA GLY A 143 -16.00 -11.28 -5.31
C GLY A 143 -15.50 -12.36 -4.35
N ASP A 144 -14.18 -12.54 -4.22
CA ASP A 144 -13.55 -13.56 -3.37
C ASP A 144 -12.82 -12.88 -2.20
N PRO A 145 -13.27 -13.04 -0.94
CA PRO A 145 -12.65 -12.43 0.24
C PRO A 145 -11.18 -12.78 0.46
N GLU A 146 -10.69 -13.88 -0.14
CA GLU A 146 -9.29 -14.30 -0.06
C GLU A 146 -8.41 -13.66 -1.15
N THR A 147 -9.01 -13.00 -2.15
CA THR A 147 -8.31 -12.44 -3.30
C THR A 147 -8.52 -10.92 -3.39
N TRP A 148 -7.62 -10.18 -2.74
CA TRP A 148 -7.60 -8.71 -2.77
C TRP A 148 -6.77 -8.20 -3.95
N GLU A 149 -7.38 -7.36 -4.78
CA GLU A 149 -6.75 -6.74 -5.94
C GLU A 149 -6.72 -5.22 -5.81
N THR A 150 -5.78 -4.57 -6.49
CA THR A 150 -5.72 -3.10 -6.56
C THR A 150 -5.97 -2.63 -7.97
N ASN A 151 -6.88 -1.68 -8.14
CA ASN A 151 -6.96 -0.86 -9.34
C ASN A 151 -6.40 0.53 -9.02
N GLU A 152 -5.29 0.88 -9.69
CA GLU A 152 -4.62 2.17 -9.53
C GLU A 152 -5.48 3.32 -10.05
N MET A 153 -5.50 4.41 -9.30
CA MET A 153 -6.14 5.66 -9.68
C MET A 153 -5.16 6.56 -10.42
N VAL A 154 -5.71 7.40 -11.30
CA VAL A 154 -4.96 8.44 -12.00
C VAL A 154 -5.39 9.80 -11.46
N GLU A 155 -4.43 10.70 -11.23
CA GLU A 155 -4.72 12.07 -10.85
C GLU A 155 -5.42 12.83 -11.99
N SER A 156 -6.55 13.46 -11.68
CA SER A 156 -7.34 14.28 -12.58
C SER A 156 -8.05 15.38 -11.79
N ASP A 157 -7.76 16.64 -12.12
CA ASP A 157 -8.37 17.83 -11.52
C ASP A 157 -8.38 17.84 -9.98
N GLY A 158 -7.26 17.44 -9.36
CA GLY A 158 -7.09 17.40 -7.90
C GLY A 158 -7.81 16.23 -7.21
N ASN A 159 -8.26 15.23 -7.97
CA ASN A 159 -8.81 13.98 -7.47
C ASN A 159 -8.04 12.79 -8.04
N TRP A 160 -8.05 11.68 -7.32
CA TRP A 160 -7.56 10.39 -7.79
C TRP A 160 -8.74 9.56 -8.28
N VAL A 161 -8.74 9.19 -9.56
CA VAL A 161 -9.90 8.62 -10.25
C VAL A 161 -9.60 7.26 -10.83
N VAL A 162 -10.51 6.30 -10.65
CA VAL A 162 -10.50 5.01 -11.35
C VAL A 162 -11.92 4.56 -11.68
N THR A 163 -12.10 3.99 -12.87
CA THR A 163 -13.35 3.32 -13.26
C THR A 163 -13.10 1.82 -13.34
N ALA A 164 -13.94 1.03 -12.68
CA ALA A 164 -13.81 -0.42 -12.63
C ALA A 164 -15.18 -1.09 -12.53
N ASP A 165 -15.26 -2.32 -13.06
CA ASP A 165 -16.38 -3.21 -12.78
C ASP A 165 -16.19 -3.82 -11.38
N ILE A 166 -17.24 -3.72 -10.56
CA ILE A 166 -17.24 -4.18 -9.18
C ILE A 166 -18.40 -5.13 -8.90
N VAL A 167 -18.25 -5.92 -7.85
CA VAL A 167 -19.26 -6.78 -7.24
C VAL A 167 -19.35 -6.47 -5.74
N PRO A 168 -20.37 -6.98 -5.02
CA PRO A 168 -20.46 -6.79 -3.58
C PRO A 168 -19.20 -7.27 -2.86
N GLY A 169 -18.65 -6.45 -1.96
CA GLY A 169 -17.48 -6.80 -1.19
C GLY A 169 -16.88 -5.67 -0.37
N GLU A 170 -15.65 -5.85 0.10
CA GLU A 170 -14.94 -4.82 0.87
C GLU A 170 -13.76 -4.21 0.12
N PHE A 171 -13.49 -2.95 0.44
CA PHE A 171 -12.34 -2.23 -0.07
C PHE A 171 -11.85 -1.14 0.88
N GLY A 172 -10.61 -0.70 0.65
CA GLY A 172 -10.00 0.51 1.18
C GLY A 172 -9.28 1.26 0.06
N ILE A 173 -8.68 2.40 0.41
CA ILE A 173 -7.81 3.13 -0.50
C ILE A 173 -6.36 2.87 -0.06
N LYS A 174 -5.58 2.25 -0.93
CA LYS A 174 -4.18 1.90 -0.73
C LYS A 174 -3.29 3.05 -1.20
N VAL A 175 -2.29 3.42 -0.41
CA VAL A 175 -1.20 4.31 -0.84
C VAL A 175 -0.11 3.46 -1.47
N MET A 176 0.38 3.88 -2.63
CA MET A 176 1.36 3.14 -3.42
C MET A 176 2.48 4.05 -3.90
N ASP A 177 3.65 3.46 -4.14
CA ASP A 177 4.66 4.06 -5.00
C ASP A 177 4.18 3.93 -6.46
N HIS A 178 4.08 5.06 -7.16
CA HIS A 178 3.54 5.15 -8.52
C HIS A 178 4.33 4.29 -9.53
N ASN A 179 5.64 4.14 -9.32
CA ASN A 179 6.49 3.41 -10.27
C ASN A 179 6.38 1.89 -10.12
N SER A 180 6.21 1.40 -8.89
CA SER A 180 6.26 -0.03 -8.57
C SER A 180 4.91 -0.64 -8.20
N GLY A 181 3.89 0.18 -7.89
CA GLY A 181 2.60 -0.26 -7.35
C GLY A 181 2.67 -0.84 -5.94
N GLN A 182 3.85 -0.79 -5.30
CA GLN A 182 4.06 -1.33 -3.97
C GLN A 182 3.45 -0.43 -2.90
N GLN A 183 3.02 -1.02 -1.79
CA GLN A 183 2.47 -0.24 -0.69
C GLN A 183 3.53 0.61 -0.02
N VAL A 184 3.25 1.90 0.19
CA VAL A 184 4.09 2.85 0.90
C VAL A 184 3.27 3.67 1.89
N ALA A 185 3.94 4.37 2.80
CA ALA A 185 3.32 5.41 3.60
C ALA A 185 3.50 6.78 2.92
N ASP A 186 2.43 7.57 2.87
CA ASP A 186 2.45 8.96 2.42
C ASP A 186 3.34 9.84 3.34
N PRO A 187 3.60 11.12 2.99
CA PRO A 187 4.42 12.01 3.81
C PRO A 187 3.89 12.27 5.23
N GLU A 188 2.62 11.96 5.50
CA GLU A 188 2.00 12.05 6.83
C GLU A 188 2.01 10.71 7.58
N GLY A 189 2.63 9.66 7.01
CA GLY A 189 2.83 8.35 7.61
C GLY A 189 1.67 7.38 7.42
N SER A 190 0.69 7.69 6.56
CA SER A 190 -0.44 6.79 6.27
C SER A 190 -0.19 5.93 5.05
N ASN A 191 -0.32 4.61 5.17
CA ASN A 191 -0.25 3.67 4.04
C ASN A 191 -1.63 3.14 3.59
N TRP A 192 -2.68 3.55 4.31
CA TRP A 192 -4.09 3.25 4.03
C TRP A 192 -5.01 4.41 4.39
N TYR A 193 -6.12 4.46 3.65
CA TYR A 193 -7.24 5.36 3.84
C TYR A 193 -8.53 4.53 3.92
N TRP A 194 -9.33 4.78 4.96
CA TRP A 194 -10.41 3.91 5.41
C TRP A 194 -11.75 4.64 5.52
N SER A 195 -12.81 3.86 5.76
CA SER A 195 -14.11 4.38 6.15
C SER A 195 -14.16 4.73 7.64
N PRO A 196 -14.85 5.80 8.05
CA PRO A 196 -15.17 6.02 9.46
C PRO A 196 -16.27 5.09 10.00
N THR A 197 -17.13 4.55 9.12
CA THR A 197 -18.31 3.76 9.53
C THR A 197 -18.39 2.38 8.88
N GLY A 198 -17.66 2.16 7.79
CA GLY A 198 -17.73 0.98 6.93
C GLY A 198 -18.86 1.00 5.90
N GLU A 199 -19.70 2.04 5.90
CA GLU A 199 -20.85 2.10 5.00
C GLU A 199 -20.51 2.77 3.67
N THR A 200 -21.09 2.27 2.59
CA THR A 200 -21.02 2.87 1.26
C THR A 200 -22.40 3.32 0.80
N THR A 201 -22.44 4.36 0.00
CA THR A 201 -23.63 4.78 -0.74
C THR A 201 -23.17 5.38 -2.05
N ALA A 202 -23.68 4.86 -3.17
CA ALA A 202 -23.36 5.41 -4.49
C ALA A 202 -23.84 6.87 -4.60
N ASP A 203 -23.14 7.65 -5.42
CA ASP A 203 -23.47 9.04 -5.74
C ASP A 203 -23.52 10.00 -4.52
N ALA A 204 -22.94 9.57 -3.40
CA ALA A 204 -22.78 10.36 -2.19
C ALA A 204 -21.29 10.63 -1.90
N SER A 205 -21.01 11.74 -1.23
CA SER A 205 -19.69 12.02 -0.69
C SER A 205 -19.49 11.23 0.61
N LEU A 206 -18.60 10.25 0.56
CA LEU A 206 -18.20 9.41 1.68
C LEU A 206 -17.01 10.05 2.38
N ALA A 207 -17.07 10.16 3.71
CA ALA A 207 -15.92 10.61 4.49
C ALA A 207 -14.81 9.56 4.48
N VAL A 208 -13.56 10.01 4.46
CA VAL A 208 -12.36 9.19 4.49
C VAL A 208 -11.55 9.51 5.75
N VAL A 209 -10.98 8.48 6.38
CA VAL A 209 -10.05 8.64 7.50
C VAL A 209 -8.68 8.08 7.16
N LYS A 210 -7.62 8.81 7.55
CA LYS A 210 -6.25 8.33 7.49
C LYS A 210 -6.03 7.21 8.51
N GLN A 211 -5.16 6.26 8.19
CA GLN A 211 -4.75 5.26 9.18
C GLN A 211 -4.07 5.94 10.37
N SER A 212 -4.52 5.61 11.59
CA SER A 212 -3.75 5.85 12.80
C SER A 212 -3.70 4.58 13.63
N GLY A 213 -2.51 3.96 13.71
CA GLY A 213 -2.32 2.69 14.41
C GLY A 213 -2.69 1.45 13.58
N SER A 214 -2.92 0.32 14.25
CA SER A 214 -2.89 -1.01 13.63
C SER A 214 -4.21 -1.53 13.04
N ASN A 215 -5.33 -0.79 13.11
CA ASN A 215 -6.62 -1.24 12.58
C ASN A 215 -7.43 -0.07 11.99
N GLY A 216 -7.97 -0.27 10.78
CA GLY A 216 -8.96 0.61 10.15
C GLY A 216 -10.24 -0.15 9.78
N VAL A 217 -11.28 0.56 9.33
CA VAL A 217 -12.57 -0.03 8.92
C VAL A 217 -12.69 0.06 7.40
N ASN A 218 -12.72 -1.09 6.72
CA ASN A 218 -13.00 -1.14 5.29
C ASN A 218 -14.41 -0.62 4.99
N TRP A 219 -14.59 -0.07 3.80
CA TRP A 219 -15.93 0.07 3.24
C TRP A 219 -16.48 -1.29 2.85
N THR A 220 -17.75 -1.55 3.17
CA THR A 220 -18.52 -2.68 2.66
C THR A 220 -19.51 -2.16 1.62
N SER A 221 -19.42 -2.68 0.41
CA SER A 221 -20.25 -2.32 -0.75
C SER A 221 -21.20 -3.44 -1.12
N SER A 222 -22.46 -3.10 -1.39
CA SER A 222 -23.43 -3.98 -2.06
C SER A 222 -23.62 -3.63 -3.54
N LEU A 223 -22.80 -2.73 -4.08
CA LEU A 223 -22.89 -2.26 -5.46
C LEU A 223 -22.36 -3.34 -6.42
N GLU A 224 -22.92 -3.38 -7.63
CA GLU A 224 -22.52 -4.29 -8.68
C GLU A 224 -22.59 -3.57 -10.05
N GLY A 225 -21.59 -3.79 -10.90
CA GLY A 225 -21.45 -3.17 -12.23
C GLY A 225 -20.29 -2.20 -12.31
N SER A 226 -20.23 -1.42 -13.39
CA SER A 226 -19.16 -0.43 -13.60
C SER A 226 -19.38 0.80 -12.72
N TYR A 227 -18.38 1.26 -11.96
CA TYR A 227 -18.48 2.51 -11.17
C TYR A 227 -17.18 3.32 -11.28
N THR A 228 -17.30 4.64 -11.15
CA THR A 228 -16.16 5.54 -11.06
C THR A 228 -15.93 5.96 -9.61
N PHE A 229 -14.75 5.64 -9.09
CA PHE A 229 -14.27 6.09 -7.80
C PHE A 229 -13.49 7.39 -7.97
N SER A 230 -13.76 8.39 -7.14
CA SER A 230 -13.03 9.66 -7.12
C SER A 230 -12.68 10.03 -5.68
N PHE A 231 -11.39 10.01 -5.38
CA PHE A 231 -10.85 10.32 -4.06
C PHE A 231 -10.21 11.71 -4.05
N ASN A 232 -10.70 12.60 -3.18
CA ASN A 232 -10.13 13.92 -2.96
C ASN A 232 -9.32 13.92 -1.66
N LEU A 233 -8.01 14.12 -1.78
CA LEU A 233 -7.08 14.09 -0.65
C LEU A 233 -7.27 15.29 0.28
N ASP A 234 -7.45 16.50 -0.28
CA ASP A 234 -7.59 17.73 0.48
C ASP A 234 -8.89 17.78 1.29
N ALA A 235 -9.99 17.30 0.68
CA ALA A 235 -11.31 17.25 1.29
C ALA A 235 -11.50 16.01 2.18
N MET A 236 -10.62 15.00 2.05
CA MET A 236 -10.75 13.70 2.71
C MET A 236 -12.10 13.04 2.41
N THR A 237 -12.47 12.98 1.13
CA THR A 237 -13.74 12.41 0.67
C THR A 237 -13.57 11.47 -0.52
N LEU A 238 -14.40 10.42 -0.58
CA LEU A 238 -14.52 9.49 -1.69
C LEU A 238 -15.94 9.59 -2.29
N ILE A 239 -16.05 9.59 -3.62
CA ILE A 239 -17.32 9.45 -4.34
C ILE A 239 -17.28 8.16 -5.16
N ILE A 240 -18.37 7.38 -5.13
CA ILE A 240 -18.57 6.19 -5.97
C ILE A 240 -19.73 6.49 -6.93
N ALA A 241 -19.43 6.92 -8.14
CA ALA A 241 -20.43 7.39 -9.10
C ALA A 241 -20.99 6.23 -9.94
N SER A 242 -22.32 6.13 -10.01
CA SER A 242 -23.01 5.13 -10.84
C SER A 242 -22.89 5.45 -12.34
N PRO A 243 -22.95 4.46 -13.25
CA PRO A 243 -23.00 4.71 -14.70
C PRO A 243 -24.19 5.58 -15.09
N SER A 244 -25.28 5.48 -14.33
CA SER A 244 -26.52 6.23 -14.49
C SER A 244 -26.40 7.70 -14.12
N ALA A 245 -25.40 8.09 -13.32
CA ALA A 245 -25.05 9.51 -13.16
C ALA A 245 -24.58 10.14 -14.50
N TRP A 246 -24.26 9.31 -15.50
CA TRP A 246 -23.93 9.70 -16.87
C TRP A 246 -25.04 9.41 -17.90
N ASN A 247 -25.98 8.49 -17.62
CA ASN A 247 -26.90 7.94 -18.63
C ASN A 247 -28.41 8.07 -18.34
N ASP A 248 -28.84 8.71 -17.25
CA ASP A 248 -30.28 8.92 -16.96
C ASP A 248 -30.92 10.11 -17.72
N ILE A 249 -30.29 10.55 -18.81
CA ILE A 249 -30.91 11.42 -19.82
C ILE A 249 -31.42 10.53 -20.97
N THR A 250 -32.21 9.49 -20.69
CA THR A 250 -32.95 8.76 -21.73
C THR A 250 -34.34 8.44 -21.17
N ALA A 251 -35.49 8.66 -21.81
CA ALA A 251 -35.80 9.06 -23.16
C ALA A 251 -37.22 9.66 -23.19
N ASP A 252 -37.34 10.97 -23.40
CA ASP A 252 -38.44 11.52 -24.19
C ASP A 252 -37.76 12.40 -25.23
N GLU A 253 -37.82 11.96 -26.48
CA GLU A 253 -37.22 12.64 -27.65
C GLU A 253 -37.75 14.07 -27.86
N ASN A 254 -38.79 14.47 -27.12
CA ASN A 254 -39.36 15.82 -27.13
C ASN A 254 -39.20 16.58 -25.80
N ALA A 255 -38.63 15.98 -24.75
CA ALA A 255 -38.38 16.69 -23.50
C ALA A 255 -37.16 17.59 -23.63
N THR A 256 -37.34 18.86 -23.26
CA THR A 256 -36.25 19.84 -23.24
C THR A 256 -35.95 20.24 -21.80
N PHE A 257 -34.67 20.36 -21.44
CA PHE A 257 -34.24 20.68 -20.08
C PHE A 257 -33.30 21.90 -20.09
N ALA A 258 -33.03 22.47 -18.92
CA ALA A 258 -32.04 23.54 -18.78
C ALA A 258 -30.71 22.95 -18.29
N ILE A 259 -29.60 23.42 -18.86
CA ILE A 259 -28.24 23.13 -18.41
C ILE A 259 -27.74 24.37 -17.67
N TYR A 260 -27.21 24.18 -16.47
CA TYR A 260 -26.55 25.23 -15.70
C TYR A 260 -25.10 24.85 -15.42
N THR A 261 -24.25 25.84 -15.16
CA THR A 261 -22.98 25.61 -14.47
C THR A 261 -23.26 25.22 -13.02
N ILE A 262 -22.25 24.70 -12.31
CA ILE A 262 -22.38 24.42 -10.87
C ILE A 262 -22.77 25.67 -10.04
N ASP A 263 -22.34 26.85 -10.49
CA ASP A 263 -22.68 28.14 -9.87
C ASP A 263 -24.13 28.61 -10.18
N GLY A 264 -24.90 27.83 -10.92
CA GLY A 264 -26.29 28.12 -11.27
C GLY A 264 -26.47 29.07 -12.45
N ASN A 265 -25.42 29.34 -13.23
CA ASN A 265 -25.55 30.15 -14.45
C ASN A 265 -26.14 29.30 -15.58
N LEU A 266 -27.18 29.80 -16.24
CA LEU A 266 -27.80 29.11 -17.36
C LEU A 266 -26.82 29.04 -18.54
N VAL A 267 -26.46 27.82 -18.93
CA VAL A 267 -25.65 27.53 -20.11
C VAL A 267 -26.54 27.45 -21.34
N LYS A 268 -27.64 26.69 -21.24
CA LYS A 268 -28.62 26.54 -22.33
C LYS A 268 -30.00 26.20 -21.81
N ALA A 269 -31.01 26.92 -22.29
CA ALA A 269 -32.41 26.58 -22.08
C ALA A 269 -32.88 25.61 -23.19
N ALA A 270 -33.77 24.69 -22.82
CA ALA A 270 -34.38 23.72 -23.72
C ALA A 270 -33.35 22.87 -24.50
N ALA A 271 -32.31 22.41 -23.81
CA ALA A 271 -31.27 21.53 -24.31
C ALA A 271 -31.78 20.10 -24.56
N ASN A 272 -31.06 19.38 -25.42
CA ASN A 272 -31.23 17.96 -25.70
C ASN A 272 -29.94 17.18 -25.42
N MET A 273 -29.94 15.86 -25.66
CA MET A 273 -28.75 15.02 -25.44
C MET A 273 -27.51 15.49 -26.22
N SER A 274 -27.67 15.87 -27.49
CA SER A 274 -26.55 16.33 -28.31
C SER A 274 -25.90 17.59 -27.74
N ASP A 275 -26.65 18.42 -27.02
CA ASP A 275 -26.09 19.58 -26.33
C ASP A 275 -25.21 19.17 -25.14
N VAL A 276 -25.60 18.13 -24.39
CA VAL A 276 -24.81 17.58 -23.29
C VAL A 276 -23.53 16.93 -23.82
N GLU A 277 -23.63 16.16 -24.90
CA GLU A 277 -22.50 15.56 -25.62
C GLU A 277 -21.53 16.58 -26.20
N ASN A 278 -21.88 17.86 -26.29
CA ASN A 278 -21.02 18.93 -26.79
C ASN A 278 -20.49 19.86 -25.68
N LEU A 279 -20.82 19.62 -24.41
CA LEU A 279 -20.27 20.40 -23.30
C LEU A 279 -18.75 20.22 -23.21
N GLU A 280 -18.05 21.30 -22.88
CA GLU A 280 -16.63 21.28 -22.54
C GLU A 280 -16.43 20.67 -21.15
N ASN A 281 -15.20 20.27 -20.83
CA ASN A 281 -14.86 19.69 -19.53
C ASN A 281 -15.30 20.59 -18.38
N GLY A 282 -15.93 20.01 -17.37
CA GLY A 282 -16.41 20.75 -16.21
C GLY A 282 -17.65 20.15 -15.57
N MET A 283 -18.11 20.78 -14.48
CA MET A 283 -19.31 20.37 -13.75
C MET A 283 -20.53 21.21 -14.14
N TYR A 284 -21.62 20.53 -14.43
CA TYR A 284 -22.89 21.10 -14.84
C TYR A 284 -24.03 20.57 -13.97
N ILE A 285 -25.14 21.31 -13.95
CA ILE A 285 -26.42 20.82 -13.45
C ILE A 285 -27.29 20.58 -14.68
N VAL A 286 -27.60 19.32 -14.95
CA VAL A 286 -28.44 18.88 -16.07
C VAL A 286 -29.66 18.18 -15.49
N ASN A 287 -30.85 18.65 -15.83
CA ASN A 287 -32.11 18.12 -15.28
C ASN A 287 -32.15 18.04 -13.74
N GLY A 288 -31.50 18.99 -13.05
CA GLY A 288 -31.42 19.04 -11.60
C GLY A 288 -30.39 18.08 -10.97
N GLN A 289 -29.68 17.28 -11.78
CA GLN A 289 -28.60 16.41 -11.34
C GLN A 289 -27.24 17.03 -11.67
N LYS A 290 -26.24 16.78 -10.81
CA LYS A 290 -24.87 17.22 -11.05
C LYS A 290 -24.20 16.22 -12.00
N LEU A 291 -23.65 16.73 -13.10
CA LEU A 291 -22.96 15.97 -14.13
C LEU A 291 -21.55 16.53 -14.29
N MET A 292 -20.53 15.66 -14.20
CA MET A 292 -19.16 16.01 -14.55
C MET A 292 -18.90 15.56 -15.98
N ILE A 293 -18.37 16.44 -16.82
CA ILE A 293 -17.94 16.14 -18.18
C ILE A 293 -16.42 16.07 -18.20
N CYS A 294 -15.87 14.93 -18.60
CA CYS A 294 -14.43 14.71 -18.78
C CYS A 294 -14.20 14.11 -20.18
N LYS A 295 -13.72 14.93 -21.11
CA LYS A 295 -13.33 14.56 -22.49
C LYS A 295 -11.86 14.85 -22.75
#